data_AF-A0A8I2E7D8-F1
#
_entry.id   AF-A0A8I2E7D8-F1
#
_cell.length_a   1.000
_cell.length_b   1.000
_cell.length_c   1.000
_cell.angle_alpha   90.00
_cell.angle_beta   90.00
_cell.angle_gamma   90.00
#
_symmetry.space_group_name_H-M   'P 1'
#
loop_
_entity.id
_entity.type
_entity.pdbx_description
1 polymer ?
#
loop_
_entity_poly.entity_id
_entity_poly.type
_entity_poly.pdbx_seq_one_letter_code
_entity_poly.pdbx_strand_id
1 'polypeptide(L)'
;MSVRDDRHRRPQRAWTRTGDPRHWQLIVQEHPVFGDDRLSLTARGVFAQITAVPVGEVFTASTLAAGTDDDVSVVQAGLAELETHGYLEEAAR
;
A
#
# COMPACT_ATOMS: atom_id res chain seq x y z
N MET A 1 -15.69 14.83 -31.45
CA MET A 1 -15.66 16.00 -30.55
C MET A 1 -15.55 15.45 -29.13
N SER A 2 -14.34 15.45 -28.58
CA SER A 2 -14.01 14.79 -27.31
C SER A 2 -13.94 15.85 -26.23
N VAL A 3 -14.83 15.79 -25.24
CA VAL A 3 -14.72 16.56 -24.01
C VAL A 3 -14.72 15.53 -22.88
N ARG A 4 -13.51 15.07 -22.51
CA ARG A 4 -13.31 14.41 -21.23
C ARG A 4 -13.34 15.52 -20.18
N ASP A 5 -14.42 15.55 -19.42
CA ASP A 5 -14.55 16.39 -18.23
C ASP A 5 -13.61 15.83 -17.15
N ASP A 6 -12.46 16.49 -16.98
CA ASP A 6 -11.39 16.09 -16.05
C ASP A 6 -11.48 16.84 -14.71
N ARG A 7 -12.65 17.41 -14.38
CA ARG A 7 -12.77 18.34 -13.23
C ARG A 7 -13.03 17.67 -11.87
N HIS A 8 -12.91 16.36 -11.74
CA HIS A 8 -13.13 15.65 -10.48
C HIS A 8 -12.05 14.63 -10.15
N ARG A 9 -10.77 14.95 -10.41
CA ARG A 9 -9.67 14.21 -9.77
C ARG A 9 -9.68 14.57 -8.29
N ARG A 10 -10.41 13.80 -7.48
CA ARG A 10 -10.38 13.88 -6.01
C ARG A 10 -8.93 13.73 -5.54
N PRO A 11 -8.54 14.34 -4.40
CA PRO A 11 -7.16 14.25 -3.95
C PRO A 11 -6.77 12.78 -3.82
N GLN A 12 -5.51 12.48 -4.11
CA GLN A 12 -4.96 11.14 -4.07
C GLN A 12 -4.53 10.74 -2.66
N ARG A 13 -4.12 11.68 -1.83
CA ARG A 13 -3.86 11.45 -0.41
C ARG A 13 -4.28 12.72 0.32
N ALA A 14 -5.21 12.69 1.26
CA ALA A 14 -5.46 13.89 2.06
C ALA A 14 -5.52 13.51 3.54
N TRP A 15 -5.42 14.48 4.47
CA TRP A 15 -5.60 14.21 5.89
C TRP A 15 -6.51 15.30 6.52
N THR A 16 -7.51 14.92 7.31
CA THR A 16 -8.38 15.86 8.03
C THR A 16 -8.16 15.73 9.52
N ARG A 17 -8.12 16.88 10.19
CA ARG A 17 -8.12 16.97 11.65
C ARG A 17 -9.50 16.59 12.15
N THR A 18 -9.61 15.62 13.06
CA THR A 18 -10.87 15.48 13.80
C THR A 18 -10.99 16.68 14.74
N GLY A 19 -12.16 16.95 15.31
CA GLY A 19 -12.33 18.03 16.29
C GLY A 19 -11.37 17.95 17.50
N ASP A 20 -10.61 16.86 17.65
CA ASP A 20 -9.52 16.65 18.62
C ASP A 20 -8.12 16.87 17.99
N PRO A 21 -7.28 17.76 18.54
CA PRO A 21 -5.95 18.03 18.02
C PRO A 21 -4.92 16.88 18.11
N ARG A 22 -5.23 15.76 18.77
CA ARG A 22 -4.36 14.56 18.88
C ARG A 22 -4.64 13.49 17.82
N HIS A 23 -5.65 13.67 16.99
CA HIS A 23 -6.11 12.66 16.05
C HIS A 23 -6.04 13.20 14.61
N TRP A 24 -5.32 12.47 13.76
CA TRP A 24 -5.16 12.75 12.34
C TRP A 24 -5.83 11.65 11.52
N GLN A 25 -6.63 12.02 10.52
CA GLN A 25 -7.33 11.08 9.66
C GLN A 25 -6.81 11.19 8.23
N LEU A 26 -6.26 10.12 7.65
CA LEU A 26 -5.98 10.01 6.22
C LEU A 26 -7.32 10.00 5.46
N ILE A 27 -7.64 11.05 4.72
CA ILE A 27 -8.83 11.21 3.88
C ILE A 27 -8.63 10.84 2.40
N VAL A 28 -7.42 10.51 1.91
CA VAL A 28 -7.24 9.76 0.63
C VAL A 28 -5.92 8.97 0.66
N GLN A 29 -5.68 7.95 -0.19
CA GLN A 29 -4.38 7.32 -0.54
C GLN A 29 -4.47 6.55 -1.87
N GLU A 30 -3.99 7.14 -2.98
CA GLU A 30 -4.07 6.57 -4.33
C GLU A 30 -2.74 5.93 -4.67
N HIS A 31 -2.64 4.67 -4.27
CA HIS A 31 -1.97 3.69 -5.09
C HIS A 31 -3.04 2.65 -5.48
N PRO A 32 -3.12 2.19 -6.74
CA PRO A 32 -4.15 1.27 -7.19
C PRO A 32 -4.32 0.06 -6.27
N VAL A 33 -3.22 -0.43 -5.69
CA VAL A 33 -3.17 -1.50 -4.67
C VAL A 33 -4.18 -1.31 -3.52
N PHE A 34 -4.39 -0.08 -3.04
CA PHE A 34 -5.27 0.19 -1.90
C PHE A 34 -6.76 0.18 -2.28
N GLY A 35 -7.06 0.29 -3.57
CA GLY A 35 -8.41 0.18 -4.13
C GLY A 35 -8.66 -1.10 -4.91
N ASP A 36 -7.66 -1.96 -5.10
CA ASP A 36 -7.78 -3.22 -5.84
C ASP A 36 -8.47 -4.27 -4.99
N ASP A 37 -9.72 -4.58 -5.34
CA ASP A 37 -10.60 -5.52 -4.63
C ASP A 37 -10.15 -6.98 -4.69
N ARG A 38 -9.22 -7.30 -5.60
CA ARG A 38 -8.59 -8.61 -5.69
C ARG A 38 -7.59 -8.87 -4.55
N LEU A 39 -7.12 -7.82 -3.87
CA LEU A 39 -6.15 -7.91 -2.78
C LEU A 39 -6.79 -7.99 -1.39
N SER A 40 -6.21 -8.85 -0.55
CA SER A 40 -6.49 -8.92 0.88
C SER A 40 -6.03 -7.66 1.62
N LEU A 41 -6.63 -7.41 2.79
CA LEU A 41 -6.18 -6.32 3.67
C LEU A 41 -4.72 -6.52 4.10
N THR A 42 -4.30 -7.77 4.29
CA THR A 42 -2.92 -8.13 4.60
C THR A 42 -1.98 -7.70 3.48
N ALA A 43 -2.26 -8.06 2.22
CA ALA A 43 -1.44 -7.67 1.07
C ALA A 43 -1.33 -6.13 0.94
N ARG A 44 -2.43 -5.40 1.16
CA ARG A 44 -2.41 -3.92 1.17
C ARG A 44 -1.56 -3.37 2.31
N GLY A 45 -1.65 -3.96 3.50
CA GLY A 45 -0.83 -3.58 4.66
C GLY A 45 0.65 -3.82 4.41
N VAL A 46 1.01 -5.00 3.89
CA VAL A 46 2.38 -5.34 3.48
C VAL A 46 2.89 -4.36 2.43
N PHE A 47 2.08 -4.02 1.42
CA PHE A 47 2.45 -3.01 0.43
C PHE A 47 2.75 -1.65 1.06
N ALA A 48 1.95 -1.21 2.04
CA ALA A 48 2.21 0.05 2.75
C ALA A 48 3.56 0.02 3.47
N GLN A 49 3.96 -1.12 4.06
CA GLN A 49 5.28 -1.27 4.66
C GLN A 49 6.40 -1.22 3.61
N ILE A 50 6.23 -1.91 2.48
CA ILE A 50 7.20 -1.87 1.37
C ILE A 50 7.41 -0.44 0.87
N THR A 51 6.34 0.36 0.77
CA THR A 51 6.48 1.77 0.35
C THR A 51 7.24 2.66 1.33
N ALA A 52 7.51 2.17 2.55
CA ALA A 52 8.38 2.85 3.51
C ALA A 52 9.86 2.41 3.39
N VAL A 53 10.16 1.33 2.66
CA VAL A 53 11.54 0.88 2.42
C VAL A 53 12.23 1.83 1.43
N PRO A 54 13.47 2.28 1.70
CA PRO A 54 14.21 3.11 0.76
C PRO A 54 14.43 2.43 -0.60
N VAL A 55 14.32 3.20 -1.68
CA VAL A 55 14.53 2.70 -3.04
C VAL A 55 15.93 2.10 -3.19
N GLY A 56 16.00 0.87 -3.72
CA GLY A 56 17.25 0.15 -3.94
C GLY A 56 17.73 -0.69 -2.75
N GLU A 57 17.06 -0.59 -1.59
CA GLU A 57 17.33 -1.48 -0.48
C GLU A 57 16.58 -2.81 -0.60
N VAL A 58 17.26 -3.87 -0.16
CA VAL A 58 16.69 -5.21 -0.09
C VAL A 58 16.00 -5.35 1.27
N PHE A 59 14.76 -5.81 1.26
CA PHE A 59 14.02 -6.19 2.46
C PHE A 59 13.75 -7.70 2.47
N THR A 60 13.45 -8.25 3.64
CA THR A 60 12.95 -9.61 3.80
C THR A 60 11.58 -9.61 4.46
N ALA A 61 10.85 -10.72 4.36
CA ALA A 61 9.60 -10.88 5.10
C ALA A 61 9.80 -10.74 6.62
N SER A 62 10.94 -11.18 7.15
CA SER A 62 11.26 -11.04 8.57
C SER A 62 11.55 -9.59 8.98
N THR A 63 12.20 -8.79 8.14
CA THR A 63 12.44 -7.37 8.44
C THR A 63 11.15 -6.56 8.41
N LEU A 64 10.22 -6.92 7.51
CA LEU A 64 8.88 -6.31 7.45
C LEU A 64 8.05 -6.69 8.68
N ALA A 65 7.99 -7.99 9.01
CA ALA A 65 7.26 -8.50 10.18
C ALA A 65 7.73 -7.85 11.49
N ALA A 66 9.03 -7.59 11.65
CA ALA A 66 9.59 -6.95 12.85
C ALA A 66 9.04 -5.53 13.13
N GLY A 67 8.46 -4.86 12.13
CA GLY A 67 7.82 -3.55 12.28
C GLY A 67 6.33 -3.62 12.65
N THR A 68 5.77 -4.82 12.85
CA THR A 68 4.34 -5.07 13.05
C THR A 68 4.07 -6.18 14.07
N ASP A 69 2.80 -6.37 14.42
CA ASP A 69 2.34 -7.53 15.20
C ASP A 69 2.08 -8.78 14.34
N ASP A 70 2.29 -8.70 13.01
CA ASP A 70 2.08 -9.82 12.10
C ASP A 70 3.25 -10.82 12.11
N ASP A 71 2.93 -12.12 12.07
CA ASP A 71 3.92 -13.17 11.89
C ASP A 71 4.57 -13.14 10.50
N VAL A 72 5.80 -13.66 10.40
CA VAL A 72 6.55 -13.74 9.13
C VAL A 72 5.76 -14.48 8.04
N SER A 73 5.00 -15.51 8.39
CA SER A 73 4.18 -16.28 7.44
C SER A 73 3.03 -15.45 6.85
N VAL A 74 2.45 -14.55 7.64
CA VAL A 74 1.40 -13.62 7.21
C VAL A 74 1.98 -12.62 6.21
N VAL A 75 3.16 -12.08 6.51
CA VAL A 75 3.88 -11.19 5.59
C VAL A 75 4.24 -11.90 4.28
N GLN A 76 4.73 -13.15 4.36
CA GLN A 76 5.03 -13.95 3.17
C GLN A 76 3.80 -14.19 2.29
N ALA A 77 2.65 -14.50 2.89
CA ALA A 77 1.40 -14.66 2.15
C ALA A 77 1.00 -13.36 1.43
N GLY A 78 1.12 -12.21 2.10
CA GLY A 78 0.87 -10.91 1.50
C GLY A 78 1.82 -10.58 0.33
N LEU A 79 3.11 -10.90 0.46
CA LEU A 79 4.09 -10.74 -0.62
C LEU A 79 3.73 -11.59 -1.85
N ALA A 80 3.41 -12.87 -1.63
CA ALA A 80 3.04 -13.79 -2.71
C ALA A 80 1.76 -13.36 -3.44
N GLU A 81 0.79 -12.81 -2.71
CA GLU A 81 -0.43 -12.26 -3.29
C GLU A 81 -0.15 -11.00 -4.13
N LEU A 82 0.68 -10.08 -3.62
CA LEU A 82 1.10 -8.89 -4.37
C LEU A 82 1.82 -9.26 -5.67
N GLU A 83 2.68 -10.29 -5.63
CA GLU A 83 3.35 -10.84 -6.83
C GLU A 83 2.34 -11.43 -7.81
N THR A 84 1.42 -12.27 -7.32
CA THR A 84 0.35 -12.90 -8.13
C THR A 84 -0.49 -11.86 -8.88
N HIS A 85 -0.72 -10.70 -8.27
CA HIS A 85 -1.51 -9.61 -8.85
C HIS A 85 -0.70 -8.54 -9.60
N GLY A 86 0.63 -8.74 -9.74
CA GLY A 86 1.51 -7.87 -10.53
C GLY A 86 1.92 -6.57 -9.84
N TYR A 87 1.84 -6.51 -8.51
CA TYR A 87 2.36 -5.39 -7.72
C TYR A 87 3.81 -5.59 -7.29
N LEU A 88 4.29 -6.83 -7.31
CA LEU A 88 5.69 -7.20 -7.15
C LEU A 88 6.11 -8.05 -8.35
N GLU A 89 7.37 -7.93 -8.74
CA GLU A 89 7.94 -8.70 -9.83
C GLU A 89 9.28 -9.26 -9.35
N GLU A 90 9.55 -10.52 -9.67
CA GLU A 90 10.89 -11.08 -9.51
C GLU A 90 11.85 -10.33 -10.45
N ALA A 91 12.93 -9.77 -9.89
CA ALA A 91 13.94 -9.11 -10.70
C ALA A 91 14.55 -10.12 -11.69
N ALA A 92 14.44 -9.83 -12.99
CA ALA A 92 15.06 -10.64 -14.02
C ALA A 92 16.58 -10.72 -13.76
N ARG A 93 17.09 -11.94 -13.61
CA ARG A 93 18.52 -12.23 -13.47
C ARG A 93 19.28 -11.98 -14.78
#